data_AF-A0A4R6UZA6-F1
#
_entry.id   AF-A0A4R6UZA6-F1
#
_cell.length_a   1.000
_cell.length_b   1.000
_cell.length_c   1.000
_cell.angle_alpha   90.00
_cell.angle_beta   90.00
_cell.angle_gamma   90.00
#
_symmetry.space_group_name_H-M   'P 1'
#
loop_
_entity.id
_entity.type
_entity.pdbx_description
1 polymer ?
#
loop_
_entity_poly.entity_id
_entity_poly.type
_entity_poly.pdbx_seq_one_letter_code
_entity_poly.pdbx_strand_id
1 'polypeptide(L)'
;MNHCKLQTLCSRYFSSGPSLLAKDLDRCASNLVLSRLASITNTPISRVKLTTLRELEGTIFPQSSVNSPSRFFLPLGVYHRLRTRFGLMCCPECLANDTAPYFRRSWRFSLLGICPIHKTPLHDHCHQCGFSYAIVRTLIGNSFRFNPQSVCLCSKCGADVRLDTTLGWYDASEREKELLIETACNLRLLFDGKLMPLVHDACSMRSFIDVLERLSRTMVSKRHGAGVHVLQKAVYSAAGINAPNTATENLLERFSPAVRMKAVAAAYWLLSDWPSRLERIDQKTPLWSSALIQNIHRIPSWYGEPIYRICYRPLASSQAKRAKAV
;
A
#
# COMPACT_ATOMS: atom_id res chain seq x y z
N MET A 1 -3.07 31.49 -15.16
CA MET A 1 -2.41 30.21 -15.51
C MET A 1 -3.32 28.98 -15.44
N ASN A 2 -4.60 29.10 -15.05
CA ASN A 2 -5.45 27.98 -14.59
C ASN A 2 -5.84 26.90 -15.63
N HIS A 3 -5.34 26.97 -16.86
CA HIS A 3 -5.65 26.00 -17.91
C HIS A 3 -4.42 25.61 -18.77
N CYS A 4 -3.20 25.94 -18.32
CA CYS A 4 -1.98 25.53 -19.02
C CYS A 4 -1.81 24.01 -18.95
N LYS A 5 -1.55 23.37 -20.08
CA LYS A 5 -1.31 21.92 -20.12
C LYS A 5 -0.04 21.54 -19.35
N LEU A 6 -0.03 20.36 -18.73
CA LEU A 6 1.08 19.87 -17.92
C LEU A 6 2.42 19.91 -18.67
N GLN A 7 2.46 19.44 -19.92
CA GLN A 7 3.68 19.49 -20.74
C GLN A 7 4.18 20.92 -20.97
N THR A 8 3.27 21.85 -21.31
CA THR A 8 3.59 23.26 -21.53
C THR A 8 4.09 23.91 -20.25
N LEU A 9 3.44 23.63 -19.11
CA LEU A 9 3.87 24.11 -17.80
C LEU A 9 5.27 23.58 -17.46
N CYS A 10 5.52 22.29 -17.66
CA CYS A 10 6.83 21.69 -17.42
C CYS A 10 7.91 22.32 -18.31
N SER A 11 7.67 22.45 -19.62
CA SER A 11 8.67 23.01 -20.55
C SER A 11 8.93 24.50 -20.33
N ARG A 12 7.92 25.28 -19.93
CA ARG A 12 8.08 26.74 -19.73
C ARG A 12 8.71 27.10 -18.39
N TYR A 13 8.38 26.36 -17.32
CA TYR A 13 8.73 26.78 -15.96
C TYR A 13 9.82 25.94 -15.31
N PHE A 14 10.24 24.83 -15.94
CA PHE A 14 11.27 23.94 -15.42
C PHE A 14 12.32 23.64 -16.51
N SER A 15 13.59 23.92 -16.23
CA SER A 15 14.72 23.70 -17.14
C SER A 15 14.88 22.23 -17.56
N SER A 16 14.28 21.31 -16.82
CA SER A 16 14.28 19.87 -17.07
C SER A 16 12.89 19.33 -17.45
N GLY A 17 12.01 20.17 -18.01
CA GLY A 17 10.60 19.86 -18.25
C GLY A 17 10.31 18.45 -18.82
N PRO A 18 10.90 18.05 -19.96
CA PRO A 18 10.69 16.72 -20.54
C PRO A 18 11.18 15.56 -19.67
N SER A 19 12.25 15.75 -18.90
CA SER A 19 12.79 14.71 -18.00
C SER A 19 12.09 14.68 -16.64
N LEU A 20 11.39 15.75 -16.27
CA LEU A 20 10.55 15.82 -15.07
C LEU A 20 9.36 14.85 -15.19
N LEU A 21 8.70 14.82 -16.35
CA LEU A 21 7.55 13.94 -16.62
C LEU A 21 7.94 12.45 -16.74
N ALA A 22 9.23 12.17 -16.93
CA ALA A 22 9.82 10.83 -16.96
C ALA A 22 10.22 10.31 -15.55
N LYS A 23 9.84 11.00 -14.47
CA LYS A 23 10.11 10.61 -13.08
C LYS A 23 8.81 10.25 -12.34
N ASP A 24 8.96 9.62 -11.18
CA ASP A 24 7.90 9.51 -10.17
C ASP A 24 7.93 10.79 -9.31
N LEU A 25 7.16 11.81 -9.70
CA LEU A 25 7.19 13.12 -9.04
C LEU A 25 6.65 13.08 -7.62
N ASP A 26 5.71 12.16 -7.35
CA ASP A 26 5.17 11.98 -6.01
C ASP A 26 6.28 11.60 -5.02
N ARG A 27 7.32 10.90 -5.48
CA ARG A 27 8.44 10.42 -4.65
C ARG A 27 9.72 11.24 -4.80
N CYS A 28 10.08 11.59 -6.04
CA CYS A 28 11.42 12.09 -6.38
C CYS A 28 11.46 13.59 -6.68
N ALA A 29 10.38 14.35 -6.44
CA ALA A 29 10.41 15.79 -6.60
C ALA A 29 11.43 16.45 -5.65
N SER A 30 12.35 17.24 -6.22
CA SER A 30 13.32 17.99 -5.42
C SER A 30 12.66 19.22 -4.78
N ASN A 31 13.24 19.73 -3.70
CA ASN A 31 12.77 20.96 -3.06
C ASN A 31 12.74 22.14 -4.06
N LEU A 32 13.67 22.20 -5.00
CA LEU A 32 13.69 23.21 -6.05
C LEU A 32 12.47 23.10 -6.98
N VAL A 33 12.08 21.88 -7.38
CA VAL A 33 10.85 21.65 -8.15
C VAL A 33 9.62 22.08 -7.36
N LEU A 34 9.53 21.70 -6.07
CA LEU A 34 8.38 22.03 -5.23
C LEU A 34 8.26 23.54 -4.97
N SER A 35 9.36 24.22 -4.67
CA SER A 35 9.37 25.68 -4.48
C SER A 35 8.99 26.43 -5.76
N ARG A 36 9.47 25.95 -6.92
CA ARG A 36 9.08 26.51 -8.20
C ARG A 36 7.60 26.30 -8.49
N LEU A 37 7.08 25.10 -8.20
CA LEU A 37 5.66 24.79 -8.34
C LEU A 37 4.79 25.69 -7.45
N ALA A 38 5.17 25.86 -6.18
CA ALA A 38 4.50 26.76 -5.24
C ALA A 38 4.43 28.21 -5.76
N SER A 39 5.54 28.70 -6.30
CA SER A 39 5.63 30.05 -6.88
C SER A 39 4.72 30.22 -8.10
N ILE A 40 4.73 29.28 -9.06
CA ILE A 40 3.95 29.43 -10.30
C ILE A 40 2.45 29.20 -10.09
N THR A 41 2.05 28.39 -9.11
CA THR A 41 0.63 28.12 -8.80
C THR A 41 0.08 29.03 -7.71
N ASN A 42 0.87 29.97 -7.20
CA ASN A 42 0.54 30.80 -6.03
C ASN A 42 -0.04 29.96 -4.88
N THR A 43 0.60 28.83 -4.60
CA THR A 43 0.16 27.86 -3.59
C THR A 43 1.21 27.79 -2.49
N PRO A 44 0.83 27.83 -1.20
CA PRO A 44 1.79 27.67 -0.11
C PRO A 44 2.63 26.40 -0.27
N ILE A 45 3.94 26.51 -0.05
CA ILE A 45 4.86 25.37 -0.20
C ILE A 45 4.47 24.18 0.69
N SER A 46 3.88 24.44 1.87
CA SER A 46 3.31 23.41 2.74
C SER A 46 2.23 22.60 2.04
N ARG A 47 1.31 23.25 1.32
CA ARG A 47 0.25 22.57 0.55
C ARG A 47 0.79 21.82 -0.66
N VAL A 48 1.83 22.33 -1.32
CA VAL A 48 2.50 21.62 -2.43
C VAL A 48 3.20 20.36 -1.91
N LYS A 49 3.88 20.42 -0.77
CA LYS A 49 4.51 19.24 -0.15
C LYS A 49 3.50 18.14 0.15
N LEU A 50 2.27 18.50 0.55
CA LEU A 50 1.17 17.55 0.78
C LEU A 50 0.72 16.79 -0.49
N THR A 51 1.11 17.21 -1.69
CA THR A 51 0.85 16.42 -2.91
C THR A 51 1.91 15.36 -3.16
N THR A 52 2.99 15.32 -2.37
CA THR A 52 4.06 14.32 -2.45
C THR A 52 3.88 13.20 -1.42
N LEU A 53 4.47 12.03 -1.69
CA LEU A 53 4.55 10.91 -0.75
C LEU A 53 5.65 11.12 0.29
N ARG A 54 6.67 11.94 -0.02
CA ARG A 54 7.82 12.20 0.86
C ARG A 54 7.43 12.85 2.18
N GLU A 55 6.38 13.67 2.20
CA GLU A 55 5.89 14.30 3.44
C GLU A 55 5.37 13.27 4.47
N LEU A 56 5.06 12.05 4.02
CA LEU A 56 4.63 10.96 4.89
C LEU A 56 5.82 10.13 5.41
N GLU A 57 6.99 10.25 4.77
CA GLU A 57 8.22 9.62 5.23
C GLU A 57 8.79 10.37 6.45
N GLY A 58 9.13 9.63 7.50
CA GLY A 58 9.53 10.19 8.80
C GLY A 58 8.36 10.53 9.72
N THR A 59 7.15 10.74 9.21
CA THR A 59 5.94 10.98 10.03
C THR A 59 5.17 9.69 10.26
N ILE A 60 4.71 9.07 9.17
CA ILE A 60 3.82 7.89 9.18
C ILE A 60 4.58 6.66 8.72
N PHE A 61 5.36 6.81 7.64
CA PHE A 61 6.20 5.75 7.10
C PHE A 61 7.65 5.94 7.54
N PRO A 62 8.41 4.87 7.79
CA PRO A 62 9.86 4.93 7.91
C PRO A 62 10.51 5.70 6.74
N GLN A 63 11.58 6.45 7.02
CA GLN A 63 12.34 7.11 5.96
C GLN A 63 12.92 6.06 5.01
N SER A 64 12.75 6.27 3.70
CA SER A 64 13.33 5.42 2.67
C SER A 64 14.41 6.19 1.91
N SER A 65 15.49 5.50 1.51
CA SER A 65 16.41 6.11 0.54
C SER A 65 15.68 6.25 -0.80
N VAL A 66 16.03 7.30 -1.56
CA VAL A 66 15.42 7.58 -2.88
C VAL A 66 15.54 6.39 -3.84
N ASN A 67 16.57 5.54 -3.66
CA ASN A 67 16.86 4.39 -4.50
C ASN A 67 16.33 3.05 -3.94
N SER A 68 15.79 3.01 -2.73
CA SER A 68 15.23 1.78 -2.17
C SER A 68 13.86 1.47 -2.79
N PRO A 69 13.46 0.19 -2.94
CA PRO A 69 12.08 -0.16 -3.25
C PRO A 69 11.15 0.47 -2.19
N SER A 70 10.08 1.15 -2.62
CA SER A 70 9.14 1.76 -1.68
C SER A 70 8.27 0.67 -1.04
N ARG A 71 8.60 0.28 0.19
CA ARG A 71 7.85 -0.71 0.99
C ARG A 71 6.42 -0.28 1.35
N PHE A 72 6.10 1.00 1.17
CA PHE A 72 4.81 1.58 1.57
C PHE A 72 4.04 2.20 0.41
N PHE A 73 4.68 2.30 -0.74
CA PHE A 73 4.12 2.95 -1.92
C PHE A 73 4.21 2.01 -3.11
N LEU A 74 3.16 1.94 -3.90
CA LEU A 74 3.13 1.14 -5.11
C LEU A 74 4.09 1.75 -6.16
N PRO A 75 5.02 0.98 -6.73
CA PRO A 75 5.97 1.51 -7.69
C PRO A 75 5.28 1.76 -9.04
N LEU A 76 5.53 2.92 -9.66
CA LEU A 76 5.02 3.21 -11.02
C LEU A 76 5.76 2.45 -12.13
N GLY A 77 6.94 1.90 -11.84
CA GLY A 77 7.77 1.21 -12.84
C GLY A 77 8.16 2.14 -13.99
N VAL A 78 8.78 3.27 -13.66
CA VAL A 78 9.05 4.33 -14.63
C VAL A 78 10.22 3.91 -15.52
N TYR A 79 9.94 3.70 -16.80
CA TYR A 79 10.96 3.50 -17.83
C TYR A 79 10.70 4.51 -18.95
N HIS A 80 11.56 5.52 -19.06
CA HIS A 80 11.27 6.75 -19.82
C HIS A 80 9.91 7.35 -19.45
N ARG A 81 8.93 7.34 -20.37
CA ARG A 81 7.54 7.81 -20.13
C ARG A 81 6.54 6.67 -19.90
N LEU A 82 7.02 5.42 -19.93
CA LEU A 82 6.18 4.24 -19.73
C LEU A 82 6.05 3.93 -18.23
N ARG A 83 4.86 3.49 -17.84
CA ARG A 83 4.53 3.04 -16.48
C ARG A 83 4.34 1.53 -16.55
N THR A 84 5.40 0.79 -16.28
CA THR A 84 5.45 -0.68 -16.47
C THR A 84 4.84 -1.47 -15.31
N ARG A 85 4.34 -0.78 -14.28
CA ARG A 85 3.76 -1.38 -13.08
C ARG A 85 2.41 -0.73 -12.75
N PHE A 86 1.59 -1.44 -11.99
CA PHE A 86 0.27 -1.01 -11.52
C PHE A 86 0.38 -0.13 -10.27
N GLY A 87 1.22 0.91 -10.37
CA GLY A 87 1.59 1.75 -9.23
C GLY A 87 0.54 2.77 -8.81
N LEU A 88 -0.55 2.89 -9.56
CA LEU A 88 -1.57 3.90 -9.38
C LEU A 88 -2.92 3.23 -9.42
N MET A 89 -3.74 3.47 -8.40
CA MET A 89 -5.08 2.94 -8.32
C MET A 89 -6.13 4.06 -8.37
N CYS A 90 -7.40 3.71 -8.59
CA CYS A 90 -8.53 4.62 -8.43
C CYS A 90 -9.80 3.93 -7.94
N CYS A 91 -10.70 4.74 -7.39
CA CYS A 91 -12.11 4.40 -7.25
C CYS A 91 -12.87 5.11 -8.40
N PRO A 92 -13.51 4.36 -9.32
CA PRO A 92 -14.30 4.94 -10.41
C PRO A 92 -15.37 5.91 -9.92
N GLU A 93 -16.07 5.58 -8.83
CA GLU A 93 -17.13 6.42 -8.25
C GLU A 93 -16.59 7.73 -7.65
N CYS A 94 -15.42 7.70 -7.01
CA CYS A 94 -14.75 8.95 -6.58
C CYS A 94 -14.44 9.86 -7.78
N LEU A 95 -13.94 9.29 -8.88
CA LEU A 95 -13.62 10.06 -10.07
C LEU A 95 -14.89 10.60 -10.76
N ALA A 96 -16.00 9.86 -10.72
CA ALA A 96 -17.28 10.29 -11.26
C ALA A 96 -17.91 11.44 -10.45
N ASN A 97 -17.78 11.39 -9.12
CA ASN A 97 -18.36 12.38 -8.22
C ASN A 97 -17.52 13.67 -8.10
N ASP A 98 -16.23 13.63 -8.46
CA ASP A 98 -15.36 14.79 -8.40
C ASP A 98 -15.69 15.79 -9.54
N THR A 99 -15.99 17.06 -9.20
CA THR A 99 -16.17 18.14 -10.19
C THR A 99 -14.94 18.33 -11.07
N ALA A 100 -13.75 18.18 -10.47
CA ALA A 100 -12.47 18.15 -11.15
C ALA A 100 -11.74 16.85 -10.74
N PRO A 101 -11.90 15.76 -11.53
CA PRO A 101 -11.36 14.46 -11.16
C PRO A 101 -9.85 14.50 -10.98
N TYR A 102 -9.37 13.81 -9.95
CA TYR A 102 -7.94 13.65 -9.70
C TYR A 102 -7.65 12.34 -8.99
N PHE A 103 -6.44 11.82 -9.17
CA PHE A 103 -6.00 10.62 -8.48
C PHE A 103 -5.47 10.99 -7.10
N ARG A 104 -6.02 10.35 -6.08
CA ARG A 104 -5.72 10.65 -4.68
C ARG A 104 -4.37 10.06 -4.31
N ARG A 105 -3.57 10.81 -3.55
CA ARG A 105 -2.27 10.36 -3.04
C ARG A 105 -2.35 9.02 -2.30
N SER A 106 -3.40 8.79 -1.51
CA SER A 106 -3.61 7.54 -0.76
C SER A 106 -3.79 6.31 -1.65
N TRP A 107 -4.20 6.48 -2.91
CA TRP A 107 -4.31 5.38 -3.87
C TRP A 107 -2.96 4.86 -4.36
N ARG A 108 -1.86 5.44 -3.87
CA ARG A 108 -0.49 4.97 -4.08
C ARG A 108 0.00 4.10 -2.92
N PHE A 109 -0.73 3.98 -1.81
CA PHE A 109 -0.25 3.23 -0.64
C PHE A 109 -0.42 1.73 -0.82
N SER A 110 0.61 0.95 -0.49
CA SER A 110 0.59 -0.51 -0.64
C SER A 110 -0.40 -1.20 0.31
N LEU A 111 -0.66 -0.56 1.46
CA LEU A 111 -1.60 -1.03 2.49
C LEU A 111 -3.06 -0.62 2.23
N LEU A 112 -3.33 0.14 1.17
CA LEU A 112 -4.70 0.46 0.75
C LEU A 112 -5.05 -0.24 -0.56
N GLY A 113 -6.35 -0.40 -0.79
CA GLY A 113 -6.89 -1.17 -1.90
C GLY A 113 -8.41 -1.32 -1.87
N ILE A 114 -9.08 -0.82 -0.83
CA ILE A 114 -10.52 -0.55 -0.80
C ILE A 114 -10.73 0.97 -0.66
N CYS A 115 -11.75 1.50 -1.33
CA CYS A 115 -12.18 2.89 -1.18
C CYS A 115 -12.91 3.06 0.16
N PRO A 116 -12.44 3.92 1.09
CA PRO A 116 -13.13 4.12 2.36
C PRO A 116 -14.44 4.93 2.23
N ILE A 117 -14.65 5.58 1.08
CA ILE A 117 -15.87 6.38 0.80
C ILE A 117 -16.95 5.47 0.23
N HIS A 118 -16.63 4.80 -0.88
CA HIS A 118 -17.59 3.98 -1.63
C HIS A 118 -17.59 2.50 -1.23
N LYS A 119 -16.66 2.08 -0.37
CA LYS A 119 -16.57 0.71 0.16
C LYS A 119 -16.44 -0.35 -0.94
N THR A 120 -15.76 0.00 -2.02
CA THR A 120 -15.49 -0.85 -3.19
C THR A 120 -13.99 -1.05 -3.38
N PRO A 121 -13.54 -2.18 -3.95
CA PRO A 121 -12.13 -2.38 -4.31
C PRO A 121 -11.61 -1.25 -5.22
N LEU A 122 -10.35 -0.87 -5.05
CA LEU A 122 -9.67 0.06 -5.94
C LEU A 122 -9.13 -0.67 -7.17
N HIS A 123 -9.22 -0.01 -8.31
CA HIS A 123 -8.80 -0.53 -9.61
C HIS A 123 -7.39 -0.03 -9.89
N ASP A 124 -6.49 -0.86 -10.38
CA ASP A 124 -5.09 -0.48 -10.69
C ASP A 124 -4.75 -0.52 -12.19
N HIS A 125 -5.73 -0.91 -13.02
CA HIS A 125 -5.64 -1.01 -14.47
C HIS A 125 -6.98 -0.74 -15.13
N CYS A 126 -6.94 -0.46 -16.43
CA CYS A 126 -8.13 -0.26 -17.26
C CYS A 126 -8.85 -1.59 -17.54
N HIS A 127 -10.13 -1.68 -17.21
CA HIS A 127 -10.97 -2.85 -17.50
C HIS A 127 -11.01 -3.28 -18.97
N GLN A 128 -10.95 -2.34 -19.91
CA GLN A 128 -11.09 -2.66 -21.34
C GLN A 128 -9.81 -3.23 -21.96
N CYS A 129 -8.62 -2.78 -21.52
CA CYS A 129 -7.36 -3.14 -22.19
C CYS A 129 -6.26 -3.69 -21.26
N GLY A 130 -6.53 -3.78 -19.95
CA GLY A 130 -5.58 -4.25 -18.95
C GLY A 130 -4.39 -3.31 -18.67
N PHE A 131 -4.33 -2.14 -19.31
CA PHE A 131 -3.17 -1.25 -19.18
C PHE A 131 -3.19 -0.49 -17.86
N SER A 132 -2.02 -0.32 -17.24
CA SER A 132 -1.85 0.44 -16.00
C SER A 132 -2.25 1.90 -16.18
N TYR A 133 -2.73 2.53 -15.11
CA TYR A 133 -3.05 3.95 -15.15
C TYR A 133 -1.77 4.80 -15.27
N ALA A 134 -1.71 5.61 -16.33
CA ALA A 134 -0.58 6.47 -16.66
C ALA A 134 -1.05 7.90 -16.99
N ILE A 135 -1.62 8.60 -16.00
CA ILE A 135 -2.26 9.92 -16.15
C ILE A 135 -1.38 10.92 -16.89
N VAL A 136 -0.08 10.96 -16.58
CA VAL A 136 0.85 11.92 -17.23
C VAL A 136 0.78 11.81 -18.76
N ARG A 137 0.52 10.62 -19.32
CA ARG A 137 0.37 10.42 -20.76
C ARG A 137 -0.94 10.96 -21.31
N THR A 138 -2.03 10.89 -20.56
CA THR A 138 -3.33 11.46 -20.99
C THR A 138 -3.25 13.00 -21.06
N LEU A 139 -2.30 13.59 -20.33
CA LEU A 139 -2.05 15.01 -20.27
C LEU A 139 -0.99 15.51 -21.28
N ILE A 140 -0.53 14.65 -22.21
CA ILE A 140 0.44 14.97 -23.28
C ILE A 140 -0.29 14.93 -24.64
N GLY A 141 -0.08 15.93 -25.52
CA GLY A 141 -0.72 16.02 -26.85
C GLY A 141 -0.96 17.45 -27.34
N ASN A 142 -1.62 17.65 -28.49
CA ASN A 142 -1.67 18.94 -29.21
C ASN A 142 -2.65 20.00 -28.67
N SER A 143 -3.49 19.69 -27.68
CA SER A 143 -4.36 20.70 -27.07
C SER A 143 -3.57 21.68 -26.18
N PHE A 144 -3.86 22.98 -26.27
CA PHE A 144 -3.23 24.01 -25.41
C PHE A 144 -3.90 24.14 -24.03
N ARG A 145 -5.14 23.65 -23.87
CA ARG A 145 -5.92 23.73 -22.63
C ARG A 145 -5.97 22.41 -21.89
N PHE A 146 -5.78 22.46 -20.57
CA PHE A 146 -6.01 21.33 -19.66
C PHE A 146 -7.51 21.11 -19.46
N ASN A 147 -7.97 19.87 -19.67
CA ASN A 147 -9.29 19.41 -19.29
C ASN A 147 -9.14 18.39 -18.13
N PRO A 148 -9.65 18.68 -16.93
CA PRO A 148 -9.60 17.75 -15.80
C PRO A 148 -10.18 16.37 -16.12
N GLN A 149 -11.20 16.31 -16.97
CA GLN A 149 -11.88 15.06 -17.34
C GLN A 149 -10.93 14.10 -18.10
N SER A 150 -9.89 14.61 -18.76
CA SER A 150 -8.92 13.78 -19.49
C SER A 150 -8.10 12.85 -18.60
N VAL A 151 -8.06 13.06 -17.27
CA VAL A 151 -7.40 12.10 -16.36
C VAL A 151 -8.20 10.81 -16.20
N CYS A 152 -9.50 10.82 -16.52
CA CYS A 152 -10.38 9.66 -16.45
C CYS A 152 -10.28 8.76 -17.68
N LEU A 153 -9.49 9.12 -18.69
CA LEU A 153 -9.38 8.33 -19.92
C LEU A 153 -8.16 7.42 -19.86
N CYS A 154 -8.29 6.18 -20.33
CA CYS A 154 -7.17 5.28 -20.45
C CYS A 154 -6.16 5.81 -21.49
N SER A 155 -4.90 5.96 -21.09
CA SER A 155 -3.83 6.45 -21.98
C SER A 155 -3.49 5.53 -23.16
N LYS A 156 -4.02 4.29 -23.17
CA LYS A 156 -3.79 3.30 -24.24
C LYS A 156 -4.99 3.15 -25.17
N CYS A 157 -6.19 2.89 -24.63
CA CYS A 157 -7.38 2.62 -25.45
C CYS A 157 -8.43 3.75 -25.44
N GLY A 158 -8.27 4.79 -24.62
CA GLY A 158 -9.23 5.90 -24.53
C GLY A 158 -10.49 5.62 -23.69
N ALA A 159 -10.67 4.39 -23.20
CA ALA A 159 -11.80 4.02 -22.34
C ALA A 159 -11.93 4.93 -21.11
N ASP A 160 -13.16 5.26 -20.73
CA ASP A 160 -13.43 6.02 -19.52
C ASP A 160 -13.39 5.11 -18.28
N VAL A 161 -12.46 5.37 -17.38
CA VAL A 161 -12.22 4.57 -16.16
C VAL A 161 -13.34 4.72 -15.14
N ARG A 162 -14.22 5.71 -15.28
CA ARG A 162 -15.38 5.92 -14.41
C ARG A 162 -16.50 4.93 -14.68
N LEU A 163 -16.56 4.40 -15.91
CA LEU A 163 -17.55 3.42 -16.33
C LEU A 163 -17.18 2.00 -15.92
N ASP A 164 -16.07 1.85 -15.19
CA ASP A 164 -15.57 0.57 -14.77
C ASP A 164 -16.44 -0.01 -13.64
N THR A 165 -17.28 -0.96 -13.99
CA THR A 165 -18.13 -1.75 -13.07
C THR A 165 -17.50 -3.10 -12.75
N THR A 166 -16.29 -3.39 -13.24
CA THR A 166 -15.82 -4.77 -13.41
C THR A 166 -15.12 -5.37 -12.19
N LEU A 167 -14.71 -4.59 -11.19
CA LEU A 167 -14.09 -5.10 -9.96
C LEU A 167 -15.07 -5.06 -8.78
N GLY A 168 -16.08 -5.92 -8.84
CA GLY A 168 -16.91 -6.26 -7.69
C GLY A 168 -16.15 -7.07 -6.64
N TRP A 169 -16.78 -7.29 -5.50
CA TRP A 169 -16.32 -8.22 -4.47
C TRP A 169 -16.51 -9.67 -4.93
N TYR A 170 -15.71 -10.17 -5.88
CA TYR A 170 -15.85 -11.57 -6.33
C TYR A 170 -15.40 -12.54 -5.23
N ASP A 171 -16.30 -13.49 -4.91
CA ASP A 171 -16.10 -14.64 -4.02
C ASP A 171 -15.70 -14.32 -2.55
N ALA A 172 -15.93 -13.08 -2.09
CA ALA A 172 -15.76 -12.71 -0.69
C ALA A 172 -17.06 -12.91 0.11
N SER A 173 -16.97 -13.51 1.29
CA SER A 173 -18.10 -13.56 2.23
C SER A 173 -18.43 -12.16 2.77
N GLU A 174 -19.65 -11.92 3.27
CA GLU A 174 -20.02 -10.63 3.86
C GLU A 174 -19.06 -10.23 5.00
N ARG A 175 -18.72 -11.19 5.87
CA ARG A 175 -17.74 -10.99 6.94
C ARG A 175 -16.36 -10.58 6.42
N GLU A 176 -15.91 -11.17 5.30
CA GLU A 176 -14.66 -10.79 4.66
C GLU A 176 -14.73 -9.36 4.10
N LYS A 177 -15.84 -8.99 3.45
CA LYS A 177 -16.06 -7.62 2.94
C LYS A 177 -16.05 -6.60 4.07
N GLU A 178 -16.78 -6.85 5.15
CA GLU A 178 -16.85 -6.00 6.34
C GLU A 178 -15.46 -5.73 6.91
N LEU A 179 -14.66 -6.78 7.12
CA LEU A 179 -13.31 -6.65 7.66
C LEU A 179 -12.36 -5.89 6.71
N LEU A 180 -12.47 -6.11 5.40
CA LEU A 180 -11.67 -5.38 4.40
C LEU A 180 -12.03 -3.89 4.37
N ILE A 181 -13.32 -3.56 4.45
CA ILE A 181 -13.81 -2.17 4.52
C ILE A 181 -13.36 -1.52 5.82
N GLU A 182 -13.56 -2.17 6.97
CA GLU A 182 -13.16 -1.68 8.28
C GLU A 182 -11.66 -1.38 8.31
N THR A 183 -10.84 -2.34 7.85
CA THR A 183 -9.39 -2.17 7.74
C THR A 183 -9.03 -0.95 6.91
N ALA A 184 -9.65 -0.77 5.75
CA ALA A 184 -9.36 0.37 4.87
C ALA A 184 -9.78 1.72 5.48
N CYS A 185 -10.92 1.78 6.15
CA CYS A 185 -11.39 2.95 6.88
C CYS A 185 -10.43 3.32 8.03
N ASN A 186 -10.03 2.34 8.85
CA ASN A 186 -9.14 2.57 9.98
C ASN A 186 -7.74 2.99 9.52
N LEU A 187 -7.19 2.33 8.49
CA LEU A 187 -5.92 2.74 7.89
C LEU A 187 -5.99 4.14 7.29
N ARG A 188 -7.12 4.52 6.67
CA ARG A 188 -7.32 5.88 6.18
C ARG A 188 -7.25 6.90 7.32
N LEU A 189 -7.93 6.63 8.44
CA LEU A 189 -7.91 7.51 9.60
C LEU A 189 -6.51 7.60 10.24
N LEU A 190 -5.79 6.47 10.33
CA LEU A 190 -4.39 6.42 10.78
C LEU A 190 -3.50 7.30 9.89
N PHE A 191 -3.62 7.18 8.57
CA PHE A 191 -2.82 7.96 7.61
C PHE A 191 -3.16 9.45 7.58
N ASP A 192 -4.38 9.82 7.98
CA ASP A 192 -4.78 11.22 8.15
C ASP A 192 -4.47 11.77 9.56
N GLY A 193 -3.84 10.96 10.43
CA GLY A 193 -3.52 11.34 11.82
C GLY A 193 -4.73 11.47 12.75
N LYS A 194 -5.88 10.92 12.34
CA LYS A 194 -7.17 11.01 13.06
C LYS A 194 -7.45 9.83 13.98
N LEU A 195 -6.63 8.78 13.90
CA LEU A 195 -6.70 7.60 14.74
C LEU A 195 -5.28 7.27 15.22
N MET A 196 -5.17 6.77 16.45
CA MET A 196 -3.94 6.18 16.98
C MET A 196 -4.07 4.65 16.95
N PRO A 197 -2.97 3.90 16.77
CA PRO A 197 -3.02 2.44 16.88
C PRO A 197 -3.60 2.03 18.23
N LEU A 198 -4.53 1.06 18.22
CA LEU A 198 -5.21 0.57 19.44
C LEU A 198 -4.30 -0.30 20.33
N VAL A 199 -2.99 -0.33 20.09
CA VAL A 199 -2.07 -1.32 20.65
C VAL A 199 -1.11 -0.64 21.62
N HIS A 200 -1.39 -0.66 22.92
CA HIS A 200 -0.49 -0.24 24.03
C HIS A 200 0.10 1.19 23.95
N ASP A 201 0.20 1.89 25.09
CA ASP A 201 0.72 3.27 25.18
C ASP A 201 2.14 3.49 24.61
N ALA A 202 2.91 2.43 24.36
CA ALA A 202 4.27 2.50 23.83
C ALA A 202 4.36 2.35 22.29
N CYS A 203 3.25 2.08 21.60
CA CYS A 203 3.26 1.86 20.16
C CYS A 203 3.14 3.17 19.37
N SER A 204 4.27 3.64 18.81
CA SER A 204 4.22 4.73 17.83
C SER A 204 3.54 4.28 16.52
N MET A 205 2.88 5.22 15.83
CA MET A 205 2.27 4.99 14.51
C MET A 205 3.25 4.36 13.50
N ARG A 206 4.47 4.89 13.42
CA ARG A 206 5.52 4.35 12.53
C ARG A 206 5.86 2.90 12.83
N SER A 207 5.94 2.57 14.13
CA SER A 207 6.22 1.20 14.56
C SER A 207 5.08 0.26 14.20
N PHE A 208 3.83 0.69 14.39
CA PHE A 208 2.65 -0.09 14.01
C PHE A 208 2.64 -0.37 12.50
N ILE A 209 2.83 0.67 11.68
CA ILE A 209 2.81 0.55 10.22
C ILE A 209 3.97 -0.32 9.71
N ASP A 210 5.17 -0.24 10.28
CA ASP A 210 6.28 -1.12 9.89
C ASP A 210 5.99 -2.59 10.23
N VAL A 211 5.40 -2.89 11.39
CA VAL A 211 5.00 -4.26 11.77
C VAL A 211 3.87 -4.76 10.87
N LEU A 212 2.82 -3.96 10.67
CA LEU A 212 1.68 -4.32 9.82
C LEU A 212 2.14 -4.66 8.41
N GLU A 213 3.02 -3.85 7.82
CA GLU A 213 3.53 -4.06 6.47
C GLU A 213 4.34 -5.36 6.34
N ARG A 214 5.24 -5.61 7.31
CA ARG A 214 6.03 -6.85 7.34
C ARG A 214 5.19 -8.08 7.56
N LEU A 215 4.21 -8.01 8.46
CA LEU A 215 3.27 -9.11 8.70
C LEU A 215 2.40 -9.36 7.47
N SER A 216 1.95 -8.30 6.78
CA SER A 216 1.21 -8.41 5.51
C SER A 216 2.04 -9.14 4.44
N ARG A 217 3.36 -8.88 4.34
CA ARG A 217 4.25 -9.67 3.47
C ARG A 217 4.32 -11.14 3.89
N THR A 218 4.45 -11.40 5.20
CA THR A 218 4.43 -12.77 5.73
C THR A 218 3.13 -13.47 5.38
N MET A 219 1.99 -12.77 5.33
CA MET A 219 0.68 -13.36 4.99
C MET A 219 0.53 -13.79 3.52
N VAL A 220 1.39 -13.33 2.61
CA VAL A 220 1.34 -13.70 1.17
C VAL A 220 2.53 -14.52 0.69
N SER A 221 3.64 -14.53 1.44
CA SER A 221 4.87 -15.17 1.01
C SER A 221 4.77 -16.70 0.98
N LYS A 222 5.22 -17.30 -0.13
CA LYS A 222 5.36 -18.76 -0.30
C LYS A 222 6.75 -19.30 0.05
N ARG A 223 7.72 -18.43 0.31
CA ARG A 223 9.15 -18.81 0.46
C ARG A 223 9.54 -19.17 1.90
N HIS A 224 8.58 -19.36 2.78
CA HIS A 224 8.85 -19.57 4.19
C HIS A 224 8.67 -21.03 4.60
N GLY A 225 9.31 -21.40 5.71
CA GLY A 225 9.17 -22.73 6.28
C GLY A 225 7.77 -23.02 6.79
N ALA A 226 7.51 -24.29 7.13
CA ALA A 226 6.20 -24.80 7.55
C ALA A 226 5.51 -23.94 8.63
N GLY A 227 6.27 -23.37 9.57
CA GLY A 227 5.70 -22.51 10.63
C GLY A 227 4.95 -21.28 10.12
N VAL A 228 5.37 -20.68 9.00
CA VAL A 228 4.68 -19.53 8.41
C VAL A 228 3.39 -19.96 7.71
N HIS A 229 3.38 -21.12 7.05
CA HIS A 229 2.16 -21.66 6.45
C HIS A 229 1.11 -22.00 7.51
N VAL A 230 1.54 -22.51 8.66
CA VAL A 230 0.67 -22.74 9.82
C VAL A 230 0.10 -21.41 10.32
N LEU A 231 0.94 -20.39 10.51
CA LEU A 231 0.50 -19.05 10.91
C LEU A 231 -0.51 -18.47 9.91
N GLN A 232 -0.20 -18.47 8.61
CA GLN A 232 -1.07 -17.96 7.55
C GLN A 232 -2.45 -18.63 7.62
N LYS A 233 -2.50 -19.96 7.63
CA LYS A 233 -3.75 -20.72 7.68
C LYS A 233 -4.56 -20.38 8.92
N ALA A 234 -3.91 -20.33 10.09
CA ALA A 234 -4.58 -20.05 11.34
C ALA A 234 -5.15 -18.62 11.40
N VAL A 235 -4.38 -17.62 10.95
CA VAL A 235 -4.81 -16.21 10.94
C VAL A 235 -5.94 -15.99 9.92
N TYR A 236 -5.80 -16.46 8.68
CA TYR A 236 -6.86 -16.32 7.67
C TYR A 236 -8.16 -16.99 8.12
N SER A 237 -8.07 -18.22 8.66
CA SER A 237 -9.23 -18.94 9.16
C SER A 237 -9.89 -18.22 10.34
N ALA A 238 -9.13 -17.71 11.30
CA ALA A 238 -9.67 -17.01 12.47
C ALA A 238 -10.27 -15.63 12.12
N ALA A 239 -9.67 -14.94 11.14
CA ALA A 239 -10.19 -13.68 10.61
C ALA A 239 -11.48 -13.88 9.78
N GLY A 240 -11.69 -15.07 9.22
CA GLY A 240 -12.79 -15.34 8.28
C GLY A 240 -12.51 -14.81 6.88
N ILE A 241 -11.24 -14.82 6.47
CA ILE A 241 -10.79 -14.36 5.15
C ILE A 241 -10.37 -15.59 4.33
N ASN A 242 -10.85 -15.68 3.10
CA ASN A 242 -10.39 -16.71 2.17
C ASN A 242 -8.93 -16.44 1.76
N ALA A 243 -8.01 -17.31 2.17
CA ALA A 243 -6.58 -17.16 1.88
C ALA A 243 -6.34 -16.98 0.36
N PRO A 244 -5.64 -15.92 -0.06
CA PRO A 244 -5.43 -15.65 -1.48
C PRO A 244 -4.52 -16.70 -2.12
N ASN A 245 -4.75 -17.03 -3.38
CA ASN A 245 -3.78 -17.78 -4.16
C ASN A 245 -2.62 -16.85 -4.54
N THR A 246 -1.44 -17.08 -3.95
CA THR A 246 -0.28 -16.22 -4.16
C THR A 246 0.66 -16.78 -5.22
N ALA A 247 1.31 -15.93 -6.02
CA ALA A 247 2.40 -16.33 -6.90
C ALA A 247 3.74 -16.36 -6.12
N THR A 248 4.82 -16.81 -6.76
CA THR A 248 6.20 -16.66 -6.25
C THR A 248 6.67 -15.21 -6.32
N GLU A 249 6.02 -14.32 -5.56
CA GLU A 249 6.38 -12.91 -5.43
C GLU A 249 6.64 -12.58 -3.95
N ASN A 250 7.64 -11.72 -3.70
CA ASN A 250 8.11 -11.39 -2.34
C ASN A 250 7.79 -9.95 -1.95
N LEU A 251 7.37 -9.12 -2.93
CA LEU A 251 7.03 -7.73 -2.68
C LEU A 251 5.52 -7.56 -2.61
N LEU A 252 5.03 -7.09 -1.46
CA LEU A 252 3.60 -6.81 -1.24
C LEU A 252 3.06 -5.91 -2.35
N GLU A 253 3.81 -4.89 -2.75
CA GLU A 253 3.45 -3.89 -3.76
C GLU A 253 3.21 -4.45 -5.16
N ARG A 254 3.69 -5.67 -5.43
CA ARG A 254 3.59 -6.30 -6.76
C ARG A 254 2.40 -7.23 -6.91
N PHE A 255 1.75 -7.59 -5.80
CA PHE A 255 0.49 -8.31 -5.86
C PHE A 255 -0.65 -7.40 -6.30
N SER A 256 -1.72 -7.96 -6.85
CA SER A 256 -2.95 -7.21 -7.18
C SER A 256 -3.61 -6.63 -5.92
N PRO A 257 -4.43 -5.57 -6.03
CA PRO A 257 -5.15 -4.99 -4.91
C PRO A 257 -5.94 -6.05 -4.12
N ALA A 258 -6.61 -6.98 -4.82
CA ALA A 258 -7.37 -8.07 -4.20
C ALA A 258 -6.51 -8.94 -3.27
N VAL A 259 -5.33 -9.40 -3.73
CA VAL A 259 -4.44 -10.24 -2.91
C VAL A 259 -3.85 -9.43 -1.75
N ARG A 260 -3.42 -8.18 -1.99
CA ARG A 260 -2.84 -7.32 -0.95
C ARG A 260 -3.83 -7.06 0.17
N MET A 261 -5.09 -6.75 -0.15
CA MET A 261 -6.07 -6.34 0.87
C MET A 261 -6.45 -7.49 1.79
N LYS A 262 -6.54 -8.72 1.30
CA LYS A 262 -6.73 -9.89 2.16
C LYS A 262 -5.59 -10.06 3.16
N ALA A 263 -4.35 -9.89 2.69
CA ALA A 263 -3.16 -10.00 3.53
C ALA A 263 -3.07 -8.89 4.58
N VAL A 264 -3.35 -7.65 4.17
CA VAL A 264 -3.37 -6.49 5.07
C VAL A 264 -4.47 -6.61 6.10
N ALA A 265 -5.68 -7.02 5.70
CA ALA A 265 -6.80 -7.21 6.62
C ALA A 265 -6.55 -8.37 7.61
N ALA A 266 -5.94 -9.48 7.17
CA ALA A 266 -5.55 -10.57 8.07
C ALA A 266 -4.51 -10.11 9.11
N ALA A 267 -3.48 -9.38 8.65
CA ALA A 267 -2.44 -8.82 9.54
C ALA A 267 -3.01 -7.76 10.48
N TYR A 268 -3.85 -6.86 9.97
CA TYR A 268 -4.52 -5.83 10.76
C TYR A 268 -5.45 -6.44 11.80
N TRP A 269 -6.26 -7.43 11.41
CA TRP A 269 -7.10 -8.19 12.33
C TRP A 269 -6.27 -8.79 13.46
N LEU A 270 -5.14 -9.43 13.20
CA LEU A 270 -4.31 -9.97 14.28
C LEU A 270 -3.84 -8.86 15.25
N LEU A 271 -3.44 -7.70 14.70
CA LEU A 271 -2.89 -6.59 15.47
C LEU A 271 -3.93 -5.74 16.20
N SER A 272 -5.19 -5.68 15.74
CA SER A 272 -6.23 -4.84 16.35
C SER A 272 -6.68 -5.30 17.74
N ASP A 273 -6.35 -6.53 18.13
CA ASP A 273 -6.63 -7.09 19.46
C ASP A 273 -5.40 -7.90 19.91
N TRP A 274 -4.28 -7.19 19.96
CA TRP A 274 -2.96 -7.71 20.28
C TRP A 274 -2.65 -7.56 21.77
N PRO A 275 -2.14 -8.61 22.46
CA PRO A 275 -1.76 -9.93 21.95
C PRO A 275 -2.87 -10.99 22.07
N SER A 276 -4.08 -10.67 22.51
CA SER A 276 -5.12 -11.64 22.82
C SER A 276 -5.57 -12.52 21.65
N ARG A 277 -5.53 -12.02 20.40
CA ARG A 277 -5.74 -12.86 19.19
C ARG A 277 -4.60 -13.84 18.95
N LEU A 278 -3.36 -13.46 19.25
CA LEU A 278 -2.21 -14.37 19.15
C LEU A 278 -2.35 -15.52 20.15
N GLU A 279 -2.68 -15.21 21.41
CA GLU A 279 -2.87 -16.20 22.48
C GLU A 279 -3.93 -17.25 22.09
N ARG A 280 -5.08 -16.80 21.59
CA ARG A 280 -6.17 -17.67 21.14
C ARG A 280 -5.79 -18.55 19.94
N ILE A 281 -4.94 -18.04 19.04
CA ILE A 281 -4.45 -18.84 17.91
C ILE A 281 -3.47 -19.89 18.39
N ASP A 282 -2.47 -19.52 19.20
CA ASP A 282 -1.41 -20.44 19.65
C ASP A 282 -1.99 -21.61 20.47
N GLN A 283 -2.99 -21.35 21.30
CA GLN A 283 -3.72 -22.37 22.06
C GLN A 283 -4.36 -23.45 21.18
N LYS A 284 -4.84 -23.09 19.98
CA LYS A 284 -5.48 -24.03 19.03
C LYS A 284 -4.48 -24.61 18.04
N THR A 285 -3.46 -23.84 17.69
CA THR A 285 -2.50 -24.17 16.65
C THR A 285 -1.14 -23.58 17.05
N PRO A 286 -0.29 -24.40 17.70
CA PRO A 286 1.08 -24.05 18.04
C PRO A 286 1.83 -23.26 16.96
N LEU A 287 2.24 -22.04 17.29
CA LEU A 287 3.01 -21.18 16.43
C LEU A 287 4.49 -21.15 16.84
N TRP A 288 5.35 -20.89 15.86
CA TRP A 288 6.76 -20.64 16.09
C TRP A 288 7.02 -19.14 16.10
N SER A 289 7.72 -18.63 17.10
CA SER A 289 8.12 -17.22 17.17
C SER A 289 8.79 -16.73 15.89
N SER A 290 9.62 -17.57 15.26
CA SER A 290 10.31 -17.28 13.99
C SER A 290 9.35 -16.90 12.85
N ALA A 291 8.15 -17.48 12.81
CA ALA A 291 7.15 -17.16 11.79
C ALA A 291 6.65 -15.71 11.86
N LEU A 292 6.64 -15.12 13.07
CA LEU A 292 6.15 -13.76 13.34
C LEU A 292 7.25 -12.70 13.27
N ILE A 293 8.53 -13.08 13.42
CA ILE A 293 9.66 -12.13 13.56
C ILE A 293 10.70 -12.17 12.45
N GLN A 294 10.77 -13.22 11.62
CA GLN A 294 11.85 -13.46 10.63
C GLN A 294 12.14 -12.28 9.68
N ASN A 295 11.14 -11.45 9.37
CA ASN A 295 11.25 -10.35 8.42
C ASN A 295 11.30 -8.99 9.11
N ILE A 296 11.55 -8.93 10.43
CA ILE A 296 11.56 -7.70 11.24
C ILE A 296 12.95 -7.46 11.82
N HIS A 297 13.70 -6.54 11.22
CA HIS A 297 15.09 -6.26 11.64
C HIS A 297 15.18 -5.65 13.04
N ARG A 298 14.24 -4.77 13.40
CA ARG A 298 14.15 -4.16 14.73
C ARG A 298 12.76 -4.42 15.28
N ILE A 299 12.64 -5.48 16.06
CA ILE A 299 11.39 -5.93 16.65
C ILE A 299 11.00 -4.94 17.76
N PRO A 300 9.88 -4.20 17.64
CA PRO A 300 9.42 -3.32 18.70
C PRO A 300 9.00 -4.13 19.94
N SER A 301 9.24 -3.63 21.15
CA SER A 301 8.91 -4.34 22.39
C SER A 301 7.43 -4.70 22.48
N TRP A 302 6.52 -3.79 22.10
CA TRP A 302 5.08 -4.03 22.12
C TRP A 302 4.65 -5.24 21.24
N TYR A 303 5.42 -5.53 20.18
CA TYR A 303 5.17 -6.66 19.29
C TYR A 303 5.97 -7.90 19.71
N GLY A 304 7.26 -7.74 20.03
CA GLY A 304 8.16 -8.84 20.34
C GLY A 304 7.87 -9.51 21.68
N GLU A 305 7.62 -8.74 22.74
CA GLU A 305 7.49 -9.26 24.09
C GLU A 305 6.37 -10.30 24.21
N PRO A 306 5.14 -10.05 23.68
CA PRO A 306 4.11 -11.08 23.68
C PRO A 306 4.49 -12.32 22.88
N ILE A 307 5.18 -12.18 21.75
CA ILE A 307 5.61 -13.33 20.93
C ILE A 307 6.57 -14.22 21.71
N TYR A 308 7.53 -13.62 22.42
CA TYR A 308 8.47 -14.38 23.24
C TYR A 308 7.79 -15.03 24.45
N ARG A 309 6.76 -14.40 25.01
CA ARG A 309 5.99 -14.99 26.11
C ARG A 309 5.09 -16.15 25.66
N ILE A 310 4.46 -16.04 24.48
CA ILE A 310 3.39 -16.92 24.03
C ILE A 310 3.92 -18.04 23.13
N CYS A 311 4.73 -17.69 22.13
CA CYS A 311 5.12 -18.57 21.03
C CYS A 311 6.59 -19.02 21.09
N TYR A 312 7.34 -18.64 22.14
CA TYR A 312 8.75 -19.04 22.25
C TYR A 312 8.85 -20.52 22.59
N ARG A 313 9.22 -21.30 21.58
CA ARG A 313 9.66 -22.67 21.74
C ARG A 313 11.14 -22.67 21.40
N PRO A 314 12.06 -22.80 22.38
CA PRO A 314 13.47 -22.98 22.05
C PRO A 314 13.55 -24.18 21.10
N LEU A 315 14.36 -24.07 20.05
CA LEU A 315 14.65 -25.18 19.16
C LEU A 315 14.91 -26.40 20.03
N ALA A 316 14.07 -27.45 19.91
CA ALA A 316 14.38 -28.73 20.50
C ALA A 316 15.78 -29.07 20.01
N SER A 317 16.72 -29.02 20.95
CA SER A 317 18.12 -28.94 20.64
C SER A 317 18.49 -30.15 19.79
N SER A 318 19.15 -29.89 18.66
CA SER A 318 20.01 -30.88 18.02
C SER A 318 21.10 -31.40 18.98
N GLN A 319 21.19 -30.87 20.21
CA GLN A 319 22.02 -31.35 21.31
C GLN A 319 21.40 -32.51 22.11
N ALA A 320 20.09 -32.78 22.03
CA ALA A 320 19.49 -33.95 22.70
C ALA A 320 19.82 -35.28 22.01
N LYS A 321 20.31 -35.26 20.75
CA LYS A 321 20.80 -36.46 20.04
C LYS A 321 22.30 -36.75 20.24
N ARG A 322 23.07 -35.86 20.88
CA ARG A 322 24.50 -36.09 21.21
C ARG A 322 24.73 -36.57 22.66
N ALA A 323 23.74 -36.49 23.54
CA ALA A 323 23.84 -36.97 24.92
C ALA A 323 23.41 -38.45 25.11
N LYS A 324 23.20 -39.20 24.02
CA LYS A 324 22.99 -40.67 24.03
C LYS A 324 24.03 -41.44 23.22
N ALA A 325 25.13 -40.77 22.86
CA ALA A 325 26.25 -41.37 22.14
C ALA A 325 27.57 -40.73 22.58
N VAL A 326 27.83 -40.75 23.90
CA VAL A 326 29.17 -40.78 24.53
C VAL A 326 29.02 -41.55 25.82
#